data_AF-A0A485NX24-F1
#
_entry.id   AF-A0A485NX24-F1
#
_cell.length_a   1.000
_cell.length_b   1.000
_cell.length_c   1.000
_cell.angle_alpha   90.00
_cell.angle_beta   90.00
_cell.angle_gamma   90.00
#
_symmetry.space_group_name_H-M   'P 1'
#
loop_
_entity.id
_entity.type
_entity.pdbx_description
1 polymer ?
#
loop_
_entity_poly.entity_id
_entity_poly.type
_entity_poly.pdbx_seq_one_letter_code
_entity_poly.pdbx_strand_id
1 'polypeptide(L)' 'SCHGVSLAYPDDFHMQDGTACTEEGCCYHGNCTDRTILCQESSGRNSGKGEDVCYTINHKGSRHGHCRRPRGIQR' A
#
# COMPACT_ATOMS: atom_id res chain seq x y z
N SER A 1 18.44 -14.86 -10.85
CA SER A 1 19.44 -15.93 -10.74
C SER A 1 19.34 -16.83 -11.97
N CYS A 2 20.47 -17.24 -12.56
CA CYS A 2 20.46 -18.19 -13.69
C CYS A 2 20.99 -19.54 -13.20
N HIS A 3 20.19 -20.61 -13.35
CA HIS A 3 20.56 -21.95 -12.88
C HIS A 3 21.43 -22.75 -13.87
N GLY A 4 21.76 -22.19 -15.04
CA GLY A 4 22.65 -22.81 -16.03
C GLY A 4 22.07 -24.03 -16.77
N VAL A 5 20.86 -24.48 -16.41
CA VAL A 5 20.16 -25.62 -17.02
C VAL A 5 19.18 -25.22 -18.14
N SER A 6 18.83 -23.94 -18.25
CA SER A 6 17.89 -23.42 -19.24
C SER A 6 18.32 -22.05 -19.72
N LEU A 7 18.04 -21.75 -20.99
CA LEU A 7 18.15 -20.41 -21.58
C LEU A 7 16.93 -19.53 -21.24
N ALA A 8 15.88 -20.11 -20.63
CA ALA A 8 14.73 -19.36 -20.17
C ALA A 8 15.08 -18.51 -18.94
N TYR A 9 14.54 -17.29 -18.89
CA TYR A 9 14.58 -16.49 -17.68
C TYR A 9 13.77 -17.19 -16.57
N PRO A 10 14.21 -17.10 -15.30
CA PRO A 10 13.41 -17.55 -14.19
C PRO A 10 12.08 -16.78 -14.14
N ASP A 11 11.06 -17.38 -13.55
CA ASP A 11 9.81 -16.69 -13.27
C ASP A 11 10.07 -15.43 -12.44
N ASP A 12 9.26 -14.39 -12.66
CA ASP A 12 9.34 -13.16 -11.87
C ASP A 12 8.70 -13.40 -10.51
N PHE A 13 9.53 -13.37 -9.46
CA PHE A 13 9.10 -13.51 -8.08
C PHE A 13 9.24 -12.16 -7.38
N HIS A 14 8.29 -11.88 -6.49
CA HIS A 14 8.37 -10.69 -5.65
C HIS A 14 8.91 -10.99 -4.25
N MET A 15 9.34 -9.94 -3.56
CA MET A 15 9.71 -10.02 -2.14
C MET A 15 8.55 -10.56 -1.31
N GLN A 16 8.86 -11.36 -0.29
CA GLN A 16 7.85 -11.96 0.59
C GLN A 16 6.97 -10.89 1.23
N ASP A 17 5.67 -11.16 1.31
CA ASP A 17 4.71 -10.25 1.94
C ASP A 17 5.09 -10.04 3.42
N GLY A 18 4.97 -8.80 3.89
CA GLY A 18 5.37 -8.37 5.23
C GLY A 18 6.84 -7.97 5.36
N THR A 19 7.69 -8.22 4.36
CA THR A 19 9.09 -7.73 4.36
C THR A 19 9.10 -6.20 4.41
N ALA A 20 9.89 -5.62 5.31
CA ALA A 20 10.06 -4.16 5.36
C ALA A 20 10.69 -3.63 4.07
N CYS A 21 10.11 -2.58 3.50
CA CYS A 21 10.58 -1.93 2.26
C CYS A 21 10.89 -0.44 2.43
N THR A 22 10.37 0.19 3.46
CA THR A 22 10.71 1.54 3.94
C THR A 22 10.77 1.53 5.48
N GLU A 23 10.99 2.68 6.12
CA GLU A 23 10.97 2.79 7.59
C GLU A 23 9.60 2.41 8.20
N GLU A 24 8.50 2.70 7.50
CA GLU A 24 7.13 2.44 7.98
C GLU A 24 6.33 1.45 7.11
N GLY A 25 6.86 0.99 5.97
CA GLY A 25 6.13 0.25 4.95
C GLY A 25 6.56 -1.22 4.81
N CYS A 26 5.63 -2.04 4.29
CA CYS A 26 5.83 -3.47 4.08
C CYS A 26 5.42 -3.93 2.66
N CYS A 27 6.10 -4.94 2.15
CA CYS A 27 5.79 -5.56 0.86
C CYS A 27 4.43 -6.27 0.92
N TYR A 28 3.63 -6.11 -0.12
CA TYR A 28 2.39 -6.86 -0.34
C TYR A 28 2.15 -7.03 -1.85
N HIS A 29 2.06 -8.28 -2.31
CA HIS A 29 1.91 -8.62 -3.74
C HIS A 29 2.90 -7.88 -4.65
N GLY A 30 4.15 -7.78 -4.20
CA GLY A 30 5.24 -7.14 -4.93
C GLY A 30 5.25 -5.61 -4.94
N ASN A 31 4.32 -4.95 -4.27
CA ASN A 31 4.34 -3.51 -4.06
C ASN A 31 4.74 -3.15 -2.63
N CYS A 32 5.41 -2.01 -2.44
CA CYS A 32 5.65 -1.48 -1.10
C CYS A 32 4.43 -0.71 -0.60
N THR A 33 3.82 -1.20 0.47
CA THR A 33 2.65 -0.59 1.10
C THR A 33 3.11 0.44 2.12
N ASP A 34 3.12 1.72 1.73
CA ASP A 34 3.54 2.84 2.56
C ASP A 34 2.56 4.01 2.40
N ARG A 35 2.16 4.64 3.51
CA ARG A 35 1.15 5.70 3.53
C ARG A 35 1.63 6.99 2.85
N THR A 36 2.91 7.31 2.97
CA THR A 36 3.50 8.48 2.31
C THR A 36 3.57 8.24 0.81
N ILE A 37 4.03 7.07 0.37
CA ILE A 37 4.05 6.70 -1.06
C ILE A 37 2.63 6.75 -1.63
N LEU A 38 1.65 6.18 -0.94
CA LEU A 38 0.24 6.23 -1.38
C LEU A 38 -0.25 7.68 -1.59
N CYS A 39 0.03 8.57 -0.65
CA CYS A 39 -0.34 9.98 -0.77
C CYS A 39 0.41 10.70 -1.91
N GLN A 40 1.66 10.35 -2.17
CA GLN A 40 2.44 10.91 -3.28
C GLN A 40 1.85 10.51 -4.63
N GLU A 41 1.44 9.25 -4.78
CA GLU A 41 0.80 8.74 -5.99
C GLU A 41 -0.60 9.36 -6.20
N SER A 42 -1.39 9.54 -5.14
CA SER A 42 -2.76 10.06 -5.25
C SER A 42 -2.86 11.59 -5.31
N SER A 43 -1.93 12.30 -4.68
CA SER A 43 -2.01 13.74 -4.42
C SER A 43 -0.78 14.52 -4.89
N GLY A 44 0.17 13.84 -5.53
CA GLY A 44 1.37 14.42 -6.10
C GLY A 44 2.59 14.28 -5.17
N ARG A 45 3.77 14.24 -5.80
CA ARG A 45 5.06 13.89 -5.19
C ARG A 45 5.48 14.66 -3.92
N ASN A 46 4.92 15.84 -3.70
CA ASN A 46 5.21 16.65 -2.49
C ASN A 46 4.24 16.38 -1.32
N SER A 47 3.33 15.42 -1.48
CA SER A 47 2.40 15.01 -0.43
C SER A 47 3.07 14.04 0.54
N GLY A 48 2.52 13.95 1.75
CA GLY A 48 2.93 12.99 2.77
C GLY A 48 1.73 12.44 3.53
N LYS A 49 1.96 11.41 4.35
CA LYS A 49 0.92 10.92 5.25
C LYS A 49 0.44 12.04 6.19
N GLY A 50 -0.82 11.97 6.60
CA GLY A 50 -1.31 12.81 7.70
C GLY A 50 -0.71 12.41 9.04
N GLU A 51 -0.74 13.32 10.01
CA GLU A 51 -0.42 12.97 11.39
C GLU A 51 -1.37 11.91 11.95
N ASP A 52 -0.94 11.18 12.97
CA ASP A 52 -1.73 10.07 13.53
C ASP A 52 -3.12 10.52 14.01
N VAL A 53 -3.24 11.75 14.52
CA VAL A 53 -4.52 12.36 14.92
C VAL A 53 -5.53 12.45 13.76
N CYS A 54 -5.07 12.59 12.52
CA CYS A 54 -5.93 12.62 11.34
C CYS A 54 -6.63 11.30 11.08
N TYR A 55 -6.16 10.16 11.60
CA TYR A 55 -6.84 8.87 11.41
C TYR A 55 -8.02 8.66 12.36
N THR A 56 -8.17 9.49 13.40
CA THR A 56 -9.27 9.38 14.37
C THR A 56 -10.66 9.54 13.74
N ILE A 57 -10.76 10.25 12.61
CA ILE A 57 -12.01 10.41 11.85
C ILE A 57 -12.54 9.07 11.31
N ASN A 58 -11.68 8.05 11.12
CA ASN A 58 -12.12 6.73 10.66
C ASN A 58 -13.09 6.04 11.63
N HIS A 59 -13.06 6.40 12.93
CA HIS A 59 -14.01 5.91 13.92
C HIS A 59 -15.42 6.49 13.75
N LYS A 60 -15.58 7.61 13.04
CA LYS A 60 -16.88 8.28 12.87
C LYS A 60 -17.81 7.55 11.91
N GLY A 61 -17.29 6.69 11.03
CA GLY A 61 -18.10 6.00 10.01
C GLY A 61 -18.78 6.95 9.01
N SER A 62 -18.15 8.10 8.73
CA SER A 62 -18.67 9.15 7.86
C SER A 62 -18.18 9.01 6.41
N ARG A 63 -18.71 9.82 5.48
CA ARG A 63 -18.26 9.87 4.08
C ARG A 63 -16.75 10.13 3.92
N HIS A 64 -16.14 10.84 4.88
CA HIS A 64 -14.72 11.23 4.86
C HIS A 64 -13.82 10.29 5.69
N GLY A 65 -14.40 9.41 6.50
CA GLY A 65 -13.63 8.48 7.34
C GLY A 65 -14.46 7.29 7.78
N HIS A 66 -14.08 6.11 7.30
CA HIS A 66 -14.75 4.84 7.53
C HIS A 66 -13.79 3.69 7.22
N CYS A 67 -13.94 2.55 7.90
CA CYS A 67 -13.17 1.34 7.58
C CYS A 67 -13.79 0.53 6.43
N ARG A 68 -15.12 0.63 6.26
CA ARG A 68 -15.85 -0.06 5.19
C ARG A 68 -17.10 0.73 4.81
N ARG A 69 -17.52 0.62 3.55
CA ARG A 69 -18.84 1.07 3.10
C ARG A 69 -19.83 -0.10 3.16
N PRO A 70 -21.01 0.06 3.78
CA PRO A 70 -22.07 -0.94 3.65
C PRO A 70 -22.40 -1.17 2.18
N ARG A 71 -22.53 -2.44 1.75
CA ARG A 71 -22.93 -2.74 0.37
C ARG A 71 -24.30 -2.11 0.09
N GLY A 72 -24.43 -1.38 -1.01
CA GLY A 72 -25.68 -0.77 -1.46
C GLY A 72 -25.88 0.72 -1.15
N ILE A 73 -24.98 1.36 -0.38
CA ILE A 73 -24.98 2.82 -0.21
C ILE A 73 -23.77 3.38 -0.95
N GLN A 74 -23.88 3.48 -2.28
CA GLN A 74 -23.03 4.36 -3.07
C GLN A 74 -23.77 5.71 -3.15
N ARG A 75 -23.27 6.69 -2.39
CA ARG A 75 -23.54 8.11 -2.66
C ARG A 75 -22.29 8.70 -3.29
#